data_AF-A0A7G1IFP1-F1
#
_entry.id   AF-A0A7G1IFP1-F1
#
_cell.length_a   1.000
_cell.length_b   1.000
_cell.length_c   1.000
_cell.angle_alpha   90.00
_cell.angle_beta   90.00
_cell.angle_gamma   90.00
#
_symmetry.space_group_name_H-M   'P 1'
#
loop_
_entity.id
_entity.type
_entity.pdbx_description
1 polymer ?
#
loop_
_entity_poly.entity_id
_entity_poly.type
_entity_poly.pdbx_seq_one_letter_code
_entity_poly.pdbx_strand_id
1 'polypeptide(L)'
;MNRKTLAMLAAVAVLALVVAYQTLGSSAARHAEQFAARADVPTVQPGTDVLAGVAVLPQRTHRYDYRRAAFGDAWDDNNDAPGGHNGCDTRDDILNRDLVDKTYVPTKRCPDAVATGTLHDPYTNTTIAFQRGAKVGESVQIDHIVPLSYAWDMGAYGWPAPERLRFANDPANLLAVQGQANQDKGIRRRRSGCRPTPPSPASTPYSSSPCCAATRCR
;
A
#
# COMPACT_ATOMS: atom_id res chain seq x y z
N MET A 1 59.95 -8.35 21.58
CA MET A 1 59.05 -8.53 20.43
C MET A 1 59.89 -8.52 19.16
N ASN A 2 59.78 -9.55 18.31
CA ASN A 2 60.70 -9.74 17.17
C ASN A 2 60.30 -8.81 16.01
N ARG A 3 61.27 -8.29 15.24
CA ARG A 3 60.97 -7.38 14.12
C ARG A 3 59.98 -7.98 13.12
N LYS A 4 60.01 -9.30 12.96
CA LYS A 4 59.06 -10.07 12.14
C LYS A 4 57.64 -10.06 12.69
N THR A 5 57.45 -10.17 14.01
CA THR A 5 56.12 -10.10 14.64
C THR A 5 55.54 -8.69 14.60
N LEU A 6 56.38 -7.66 14.73
CA LEU A 6 55.97 -6.26 14.52
C LEU A 6 55.51 -5.99 13.08
N ALA A 7 56.26 -6.48 12.09
CA ALA A 7 55.89 -6.33 10.68
C ALA A 7 54.58 -7.07 10.34
N MET A 8 54.38 -8.27 10.89
CA MET A 8 53.15 -9.04 10.67
C MET A 8 51.92 -8.37 11.28
N LEU A 9 52.04 -7.84 12.50
CA LEU A 9 50.95 -7.10 13.15
C LEU A 9 50.59 -5.81 12.40
N ALA A 10 51.59 -5.08 11.89
CA ALA A 10 51.37 -3.90 11.07
C ALA A 10 50.62 -4.24 9.77
N ALA A 11 51.01 -5.32 9.08
CA ALA A 11 50.33 -5.76 7.86
C ALA A 11 48.86 -6.14 8.10
N VAL A 12 48.57 -6.83 9.20
CA VAL A 12 47.19 -7.19 9.58
C VAL A 12 46.37 -5.95 9.91
N ALA A 13 46.94 -4.98 10.63
CA ALA A 13 46.25 -3.72 10.96
C ALA A 13 45.91 -2.91 9.70
N VAL A 14 46.84 -2.83 8.74
CA VAL A 14 46.61 -2.16 7.45
C VAL A 14 45.53 -2.88 6.65
N LEU A 15 45.56 -4.21 6.59
CA LEU A 15 44.54 -4.98 5.89
C LEU A 15 43.15 -4.78 6.52
N ALA A 16 43.05 -4.77 7.85
CA ALA A 16 41.80 -4.51 8.56
C ALA A 16 41.25 -3.11 8.28
N LEU A 17 42.12 -2.09 8.22
CA LEU A 17 41.73 -0.73 7.86
C LEU A 17 41.23 -0.63 6.41
N VAL A 18 41.89 -1.31 5.47
CA VAL A 18 41.45 -1.36 4.07
C VAL A 18 40.09 -2.05 3.97
N VAL A 19 39.90 -3.19 4.62
CA VAL A 19 38.61 -3.90 4.61
C VAL A 19 37.51 -3.04 5.23
N ALA A 20 37.75 -2.39 6.37
CA ALA A 20 36.78 -1.50 7.00
C ALA A 20 36.41 -0.30 6.10
N TYR A 21 37.40 0.28 5.41
CA TYR A 21 37.16 1.37 4.47
C TYR A 21 36.29 0.91 3.29
N GLN A 22 36.59 -0.28 2.73
CA GLN A 22 35.83 -0.83 1.61
C GLN A 22 34.41 -1.24 2.02
N THR A 23 34.19 -1.78 3.22
CA THR A 23 32.85 -2.16 3.70
C THR A 23 31.99 -0.94 4.00
N LEU A 24 32.55 0.11 4.61
CA LEU A 24 31.86 1.38 4.88
C LEU A 24 31.53 2.14 3.59
N GLY A 25 32.46 2.19 2.63
CA GLY A 25 32.23 2.81 1.32
C GLY A 25 31.15 2.09 0.50
N SER A 26 31.17 0.75 0.51
CA SER A 26 30.19 -0.07 -0.22
C SER A 26 28.78 0.02 0.37
N SER A 27 28.65 0.17 1.69
CA SER A 27 27.35 0.29 2.35
C SER A 27 26.74 1.68 2.17
N ALA A 28 27.54 2.75 2.21
CA ALA A 28 27.08 4.10 1.89
C ALA A 28 26.62 4.23 0.42
N ALA A 29 27.36 3.63 -0.51
CA ALA A 29 27.00 3.61 -1.93
C ALA A 29 25.69 2.83 -2.18
N ARG A 30 25.52 1.66 -1.56
CA ARG A 30 24.27 0.88 -1.65
C ARG A 30 23.07 1.60 -1.06
N HIS A 31 23.25 2.34 0.04
CA HIS A 31 22.18 3.19 0.59
C HIS A 31 21.82 4.33 -0.37
N ALA A 32 22.81 4.99 -0.98
CA ALA A 32 22.55 6.07 -1.95
C ALA A 32 21.81 5.56 -3.20
N GLU A 33 22.17 4.39 -3.73
CA GLU A 33 21.45 3.74 -4.83
C GLU A 33 20.02 3.35 -4.44
N GLN A 34 19.79 2.85 -3.22
CA GLN A 34 18.44 2.55 -2.72
C GLN A 34 17.58 3.80 -2.54
N PHE A 35 18.16 4.94 -2.15
CA PHE A 35 17.44 6.23 -2.09
C PHE A 35 17.14 6.78 -3.49
N ALA A 36 18.05 6.61 -4.45
CA ALA A 36 17.84 7.01 -5.85
C ALA A 36 16.77 6.13 -6.54
N ALA A 37 16.76 4.82 -6.29
CA ALA A 37 15.74 3.90 -6.81
C ALA A 37 14.34 4.15 -6.23
N ARG A 38 14.23 4.81 -5.07
CA ARG A 38 12.94 5.29 -4.51
C ARG A 38 12.47 6.62 -5.11
N ALA A 39 13.31 7.31 -5.90
CA ALA A 39 13.01 8.61 -6.48
C ALA A 39 12.38 8.53 -7.89
N ASP A 40 12.11 7.34 -8.43
CA ASP A 40 11.27 7.15 -9.61
C ASP A 40 9.77 7.29 -9.27
N VAL A 41 9.42 8.32 -8.51
CA VAL A 41 8.05 8.84 -8.54
C VAL A 41 7.87 9.38 -9.96
N PRO A 42 6.84 8.96 -10.73
CA PRO A 42 6.61 9.47 -12.07
C PRO A 42 6.60 11.00 -12.04
N THR A 43 7.70 11.61 -12.48
CA THR A 43 7.85 13.06 -12.38
C THR A 43 7.24 13.62 -13.66
N VAL A 44 6.08 14.23 -13.49
CA VAL A 44 5.38 14.89 -14.58
C VAL A 44 6.12 16.20 -14.90
N GLN A 45 6.33 16.49 -16.19
CA GLN A 45 6.90 17.77 -16.61
C GLN A 45 6.04 18.95 -16.08
N PRO A 46 6.66 19.98 -15.49
CA PRO A 46 5.94 21.17 -15.02
C PRO A 46 5.02 21.73 -16.12
N GLY A 47 3.75 21.99 -15.76
CA GLY A 47 2.74 22.52 -16.69
C GLY A 47 1.97 21.47 -17.49
N THR A 48 2.27 20.17 -17.34
CA THR A 48 1.43 19.10 -17.90
C THR A 48 0.18 18.92 -17.05
N ASP A 49 -1.00 19.07 -17.67
CA ASP A 49 -2.25 18.64 -17.06
C ASP A 49 -2.43 17.12 -17.27
N VAL A 50 -2.06 16.33 -16.25
CA VAL A 50 -2.23 14.86 -16.28
C VAL A 50 -3.68 14.41 -16.23
N LEU A 51 -4.61 15.33 -15.97
CA LEU A 51 -6.05 15.07 -15.93
C LEU A 51 -6.74 15.61 -17.19
N ALA A 52 -5.99 16.15 -18.16
CA ALA A 52 -6.56 16.64 -19.40
C ALA A 52 -7.36 15.53 -20.10
N GLY A 53 -8.63 15.82 -20.40
CA GLY A 53 -9.56 14.87 -21.02
C GLY A 53 -10.26 13.91 -20.06
N VAL A 54 -9.93 13.92 -18.77
CA VAL A 54 -10.69 13.18 -17.75
C VAL A 54 -12.00 13.92 -17.47
N ALA A 55 -13.12 13.24 -17.68
CA ALA A 55 -14.44 13.79 -17.41
C ALA A 55 -14.60 14.07 -15.91
N VAL A 56 -14.92 15.31 -15.56
CA VAL A 56 -15.23 15.72 -14.18
C VAL A 56 -16.73 15.63 -13.96
N LEU A 57 -17.14 14.77 -13.02
CA LEU A 57 -18.52 14.76 -12.55
C LEU A 57 -18.67 15.76 -11.39
N PRO A 58 -19.67 16.66 -11.42
CA PRO A 58 -19.86 17.66 -10.37
C PRO A 58 -20.19 17.02 -9.01
N GLN A 59 -20.81 15.84 -9.04
CA GLN A 59 -21.10 15.06 -7.86
C GLN A 59 -21.07 13.56 -8.19
N ARG A 60 -20.53 12.76 -7.25
CA ARG A 60 -20.63 11.31 -7.30
C ARG A 60 -22.07 10.87 -7.01
N THR A 61 -22.67 10.12 -7.93
CA THR A 61 -23.94 9.45 -7.69
C THR A 61 -23.68 8.10 -7.03
N HIS A 62 -24.11 7.92 -5.78
CA HIS A 62 -23.91 6.66 -5.07
C HIS A 62 -24.93 5.60 -5.51
N ARG A 63 -24.45 4.41 -5.88
CA ARG A 63 -25.28 3.24 -6.15
C ARG A 63 -25.30 2.34 -4.91
N TYR A 64 -26.48 1.84 -4.56
CA TYR A 64 -26.70 0.99 -3.38
C TYR A 64 -26.66 -0.51 -3.71
N ASP A 65 -26.35 -0.87 -4.95
CA ASP A 65 -26.30 -2.25 -5.46
C ASP A 65 -24.87 -2.80 -5.60
N TYR A 66 -23.88 -2.11 -5.03
CA TYR A 66 -22.48 -2.53 -5.07
C TYR A 66 -22.29 -3.94 -4.48
N ARG A 67 -21.63 -4.81 -5.25
CA ARG A 67 -21.24 -6.16 -4.83
C ARG A 67 -19.74 -6.34 -5.01
N ARG A 68 -19.00 -6.53 -3.90
CA ARG A 68 -17.54 -6.78 -3.97
C ARG A 68 -17.22 -8.04 -4.79
N ALA A 69 -18.03 -9.09 -4.65
CA ALA A 69 -17.87 -10.34 -5.39
C ALA A 69 -18.00 -10.18 -6.92
N ALA A 70 -18.55 -9.06 -7.42
CA ALA A 70 -18.61 -8.79 -8.86
C ALA A 70 -17.23 -8.49 -9.47
N PHE A 71 -16.22 -8.24 -8.63
CA PHE A 71 -14.82 -8.08 -9.02
C PHE A 71 -14.03 -9.41 -8.95
N GLY A 72 -14.71 -10.53 -8.72
CA GLY A 72 -14.09 -11.85 -8.61
C GLY A 72 -13.41 -12.09 -7.25
N ASP A 73 -12.59 -13.13 -7.22
CA ASP A 73 -11.88 -13.54 -6.01
C ASP A 73 -10.79 -12.55 -5.64
N ALA A 74 -10.64 -12.31 -4.35
CA ALA A 74 -9.67 -11.33 -3.86
C ALA A 74 -8.24 -11.85 -4.09
N TRP A 75 -7.42 -11.03 -4.74
CA TRP A 75 -6.01 -11.31 -5.00
C TRP A 75 -5.78 -12.48 -5.94
N ASP A 76 -6.75 -12.78 -6.81
CA ASP A 76 -6.64 -13.89 -7.75
C ASP A 76 -5.45 -13.69 -8.70
N ASP A 77 -4.56 -14.67 -8.81
CA ASP A 77 -3.46 -14.67 -9.80
C ASP A 77 -3.98 -14.95 -11.22
N ASN A 78 -5.14 -15.59 -11.35
CA ASN A 78 -5.71 -15.94 -12.64
C ASN A 78 -6.44 -14.75 -13.30
N ASN A 79 -5.69 -13.69 -13.62
CA ASN A 79 -6.20 -12.47 -14.23
C ASN A 79 -5.18 -11.78 -15.17
N ASP A 80 -5.67 -10.98 -16.11
CA ASP A 80 -4.85 -10.32 -17.14
C ASP A 80 -4.20 -8.97 -16.70
N ALA A 81 -4.16 -8.67 -15.40
CA ALA A 81 -3.45 -7.49 -14.91
C ALA A 81 -1.93 -7.70 -14.91
N PRO A 82 -1.11 -6.63 -14.94
CA PRO A 82 0.33 -6.78 -14.76
C PRO A 82 0.64 -7.55 -13.48
N GLY A 83 1.46 -8.61 -13.59
CA GLY A 83 1.77 -9.49 -12.47
C GLY A 83 0.86 -10.71 -12.35
N GLY A 84 -0.27 -10.80 -13.07
CA GLY A 84 -1.09 -12.00 -13.08
C GLY A 84 -0.43 -13.19 -13.83
N HIS A 85 -0.93 -14.38 -13.53
CA HIS A 85 -0.46 -15.68 -14.01
C HIS A 85 1.02 -15.96 -13.72
N ASN A 86 1.55 -15.40 -12.63
CA ASN A 86 2.97 -15.54 -12.27
C ASN A 86 3.22 -16.62 -11.20
N GLY A 87 2.16 -17.22 -10.65
CA GLY A 87 2.22 -18.22 -9.60
C GLY A 87 2.18 -17.66 -8.18
N CYS A 88 2.05 -16.33 -8.02
CA CYS A 88 1.86 -15.61 -6.78
C CYS A 88 0.51 -14.86 -6.78
N ASP A 89 -0.18 -14.87 -5.64
CA ASP A 89 -1.41 -14.08 -5.50
C ASP A 89 -1.08 -12.57 -5.53
N THR A 90 -2.00 -11.75 -6.02
CA THR A 90 -1.73 -10.31 -6.23
C THR A 90 -1.33 -9.61 -4.93
N ARG A 91 -1.77 -10.11 -3.77
CA ARG A 91 -1.35 -9.56 -2.49
C ARG A 91 0.15 -9.77 -2.30
N ASP A 92 0.65 -10.97 -2.56
CA ASP A 92 2.06 -11.29 -2.42
C ASP A 92 2.92 -10.53 -3.45
N ASP A 93 2.40 -10.26 -4.65
CA ASP A 93 3.07 -9.38 -5.63
C ASP A 93 3.23 -7.95 -5.11
N ILE A 94 2.16 -7.35 -4.57
CA ILE A 94 2.21 -5.98 -4.05
C ILE A 94 3.07 -5.90 -2.79
N LEU A 95 3.01 -6.90 -1.92
CA LEU A 95 3.93 -6.98 -0.78
C LEU A 95 5.39 -7.07 -1.25
N ASN A 96 5.67 -7.87 -2.28
CA ASN A 96 7.02 -7.96 -2.81
C ASN A 96 7.45 -6.65 -3.49
N ARG A 97 6.56 -5.93 -4.16
CA ARG A 97 6.88 -4.63 -4.77
C ARG A 97 7.18 -3.55 -3.72
N ASP A 98 6.33 -3.45 -2.69
CA ASP A 98 6.30 -2.27 -1.82
C ASP A 98 7.15 -2.39 -0.56
N LEU A 99 7.42 -3.61 -0.08
CA LEU A 99 8.25 -3.80 1.11
C LEU A 99 9.74 -3.84 0.77
N VAL A 100 10.54 -3.38 1.74
CA VAL A 100 12.00 -3.49 1.74
C VAL A 100 12.47 -4.44 2.83
N ASP A 101 13.76 -4.79 2.82
CA ASP A 101 14.37 -5.69 3.82
C ASP A 101 13.59 -7.00 4.00
N LYS A 102 13.21 -7.60 2.87
CA LYS A 102 12.28 -8.73 2.81
C LYS A 102 12.98 -10.06 3.08
N THR A 103 12.23 -10.98 3.67
CA THR A 103 12.53 -12.43 3.63
C THR A 103 11.37 -13.16 2.97
N TYR A 104 11.59 -14.41 2.56
CA TYR A 104 10.64 -15.17 1.75
C TYR A 104 10.32 -16.53 2.38
N VAL A 105 9.11 -17.03 2.11
CA VAL A 105 8.63 -18.35 2.53
C VAL A 105 7.69 -18.91 1.46
N PRO A 106 7.76 -20.21 1.15
CA PRO A 106 6.81 -20.82 0.24
C PRO A 106 5.42 -20.91 0.86
N THR A 107 4.40 -20.63 0.04
CA THR A 107 2.99 -20.86 0.36
C THR A 107 2.31 -21.62 -0.76
N LYS A 108 1.08 -22.08 -0.54
CA LYS A 108 0.29 -22.75 -1.57
C LYS A 108 0.03 -21.88 -2.82
N ARG A 109 0.00 -20.55 -2.64
CA ARG A 109 -0.40 -19.59 -3.68
C ARG A 109 0.74 -18.69 -4.15
N CYS A 110 1.96 -18.90 -3.67
CA CYS A 110 3.15 -18.14 -4.05
C CYS A 110 4.41 -18.87 -3.52
N PRO A 111 5.33 -19.33 -4.39
CA PRO A 111 6.56 -20.00 -3.96
C PRO A 111 7.53 -19.07 -3.23
N ASP A 112 7.52 -17.78 -3.58
CA ASP A 112 8.38 -16.75 -3.00
C ASP A 112 7.53 -15.69 -2.27
N ALA A 113 6.63 -16.13 -1.39
CA ALA A 113 5.77 -15.21 -0.66
C ALA A 113 6.58 -14.43 0.38
N VAL A 114 6.31 -13.12 0.54
CA VAL A 114 7.02 -12.30 1.54
C VAL A 114 6.73 -12.82 2.95
N ALA A 115 7.75 -13.25 3.68
CA ALA A 115 7.65 -13.74 5.05
C ALA A 115 7.78 -12.60 6.07
N THR A 116 8.77 -11.72 5.87
CA THR A 116 8.93 -10.48 6.64
C THR A 116 9.33 -9.35 5.70
N GLY A 117 9.21 -8.11 6.18
CA GLY A 117 9.71 -6.94 5.49
C GLY A 117 9.43 -5.66 6.28
N THR A 118 9.84 -4.54 5.71
CA THR A 118 9.59 -3.21 6.27
C THR A 118 8.78 -2.40 5.27
N LEU A 119 7.64 -1.87 5.71
CA LEU A 119 6.83 -0.92 4.95
C LEU A 119 7.19 0.50 5.38
N HIS A 120 7.49 1.36 4.41
CA HIS A 120 7.46 2.81 4.60
C HIS A 120 6.09 3.30 4.11
N ASP A 121 5.17 3.51 5.04
CA ASP A 121 3.76 3.69 4.72
C ASP A 121 3.49 5.06 4.07
N PRO A 122 2.97 5.10 2.84
CA PRO A 122 2.74 6.34 2.10
C PRO A 122 1.58 7.17 2.66
N TYR A 123 0.68 6.60 3.47
CA TYR A 123 -0.47 7.30 4.03
C TYR A 123 -0.18 8.01 5.35
N THR A 124 0.65 7.40 6.20
CA THR A 124 0.94 7.89 7.55
C THR A 124 2.39 8.35 7.73
N ASN A 125 3.25 8.12 6.73
CA ASN A 125 4.70 8.37 6.81
C ASN A 125 5.38 7.61 7.97
N THR A 126 4.77 6.51 8.41
CA THR A 126 5.31 5.65 9.47
C THR A 126 6.07 4.46 8.89
N THR A 127 7.01 3.90 9.66
CA THR A 127 7.71 2.67 9.28
C THR A 127 7.12 1.51 10.06
N ILE A 128 6.74 0.43 9.37
CA ILE A 128 5.98 -0.69 9.93
C ILE A 128 6.69 -1.99 9.58
N ALA A 129 6.98 -2.79 10.61
CA ALA A 129 7.46 -4.15 10.41
C ALA A 129 6.30 -5.05 9.96
N PHE A 130 6.50 -5.73 8.84
CA PHE A 130 5.63 -6.78 8.35
C PHE A 130 6.19 -8.14 8.74
N GLN A 131 5.33 -9.00 9.25
CA GLN A 131 5.63 -10.40 9.50
C GLN A 131 4.42 -11.25 9.19
N ARG A 132 4.59 -12.26 8.32
CA ARG A 132 3.57 -13.24 7.93
C ARG A 132 3.07 -14.03 9.15
N GLY A 133 1.75 -14.28 9.25
CA GLY A 133 1.07 -14.78 10.46
C GLY A 133 -0.38 -14.30 10.59
N ALA A 134 -1.10 -14.75 11.62
CA ALA A 134 -2.54 -14.46 11.79
C ALA A 134 -2.86 -12.96 11.96
N LYS A 135 -1.91 -12.16 12.48
CA LYS A 135 -2.05 -10.70 12.67
C LYS A 135 -1.57 -9.86 11.48
N VAL A 136 -1.08 -10.51 10.41
CA VAL A 136 -0.60 -9.85 9.18
C VAL A 136 -1.59 -8.86 8.60
N GLY A 137 -2.86 -9.22 8.63
CA GLY A 137 -3.92 -8.41 8.04
C GLY A 137 -4.19 -7.12 8.82
N GLU A 138 -3.67 -6.97 10.04
CA GLU A 138 -3.93 -5.80 10.88
C GLU A 138 -2.90 -4.69 10.68
N SER A 139 -1.60 -5.03 10.57
CA SER A 139 -0.55 -4.03 10.45
C SER A 139 -0.37 -3.51 9.03
N VAL A 140 -0.39 -4.40 8.02
CA VAL A 140 -0.20 -4.06 6.61
C VAL A 140 -1.29 -4.68 5.74
N GLN A 141 -2.03 -3.82 5.04
CA GLN A 141 -3.08 -4.20 4.11
C GLN A 141 -2.74 -3.72 2.70
N ILE A 142 -3.33 -4.37 1.70
CA ILE A 142 -3.27 -3.87 0.32
C ILE A 142 -4.54 -3.06 0.10
N ASP A 143 -4.38 -1.76 -0.13
CA ASP A 143 -5.46 -0.82 -0.43
C ASP A 143 -5.65 -0.66 -1.93
N HIS A 144 -6.90 -0.43 -2.32
CA HIS A 144 -7.27 0.03 -3.65
C HIS A 144 -7.27 1.57 -3.64
N ILE A 145 -6.29 2.21 -4.29
CA ILE A 145 -6.16 3.68 -4.36
C ILE A 145 -7.50 4.30 -4.75
N VAL A 146 -8.04 3.85 -5.89
CA VAL A 146 -9.43 4.01 -6.30
C VAL A 146 -10.25 2.83 -5.76
N PRO A 147 -11.13 3.04 -4.77
CA PRO A 147 -11.87 1.95 -4.16
C PRO A 147 -12.83 1.27 -5.15
N LEU A 148 -12.98 -0.06 -5.05
CA LEU A 148 -13.89 -0.83 -5.92
C LEU A 148 -15.33 -0.31 -5.91
N SER A 149 -15.84 0.13 -4.74
CA SER A 149 -17.19 0.70 -4.66
C SER A 149 -17.29 2.11 -5.26
N TYR A 150 -16.17 2.83 -5.39
CA TYR A 150 -16.13 4.09 -6.12
C TYR A 150 -16.13 3.81 -7.62
N ALA A 151 -15.28 2.89 -8.09
CA ALA A 151 -15.29 2.45 -9.49
C ALA A 151 -16.69 1.96 -9.92
N TRP A 152 -17.39 1.23 -9.04
CA TRP A 152 -18.78 0.80 -9.27
C TRP A 152 -19.73 1.96 -9.55
N ASP A 153 -19.68 3.01 -8.71
CA ASP A 153 -20.51 4.21 -8.89
C ASP A 153 -20.17 4.97 -10.17
N MET A 154 -18.91 4.89 -10.61
CA MET A 154 -18.38 5.57 -11.79
C MET A 154 -18.54 4.75 -13.09
N GLY A 155 -19.26 3.61 -13.05
CA GLY A 155 -19.61 2.86 -14.26
C GLY A 155 -19.10 1.41 -14.30
N ALA A 156 -18.24 0.99 -13.36
CA ALA A 156 -17.70 -0.38 -13.35
C ALA A 156 -18.77 -1.46 -13.18
N TYR A 157 -19.99 -1.11 -12.76
CA TYR A 157 -21.12 -2.03 -12.76
C TYR A 157 -21.46 -2.60 -14.14
N GLY A 158 -21.20 -1.83 -15.20
CA GLY A 158 -21.48 -2.20 -16.59
C GLY A 158 -20.33 -2.91 -17.29
N TRP A 159 -19.16 -3.03 -16.65
CA TRP A 159 -18.01 -3.70 -17.22
C TRP A 159 -18.20 -5.22 -17.28
N PRO A 160 -17.61 -5.90 -18.29
CA PRO A 160 -17.42 -7.34 -18.28
C PRO A 160 -16.74 -7.83 -16.99
N ALA A 161 -17.02 -9.07 -16.60
CA ALA A 161 -16.41 -9.67 -15.42
C ALA A 161 -14.86 -9.71 -15.46
N PRO A 162 -14.21 -10.07 -16.59
CA PRO A 162 -12.75 -10.05 -16.68
C PRO A 162 -12.15 -8.65 -16.48
N GLU A 163 -12.80 -7.61 -16.98
CA GLU A 163 -12.33 -6.23 -16.82
C GLU A 163 -12.40 -5.77 -15.35
N ARG A 164 -13.48 -6.12 -14.63
CA ARG A 164 -13.56 -5.86 -13.19
C ARG A 164 -12.50 -6.62 -12.41
N LEU A 165 -12.28 -7.90 -12.72
CA LEU A 165 -11.25 -8.70 -12.08
C LEU A 165 -9.86 -8.10 -12.32
N ARG A 166 -9.54 -7.73 -13.56
CA ARG A 166 -8.30 -7.04 -13.92
C ARG A 166 -8.13 -5.74 -13.14
N PHE A 167 -9.16 -4.89 -13.09
CA PHE A 167 -9.09 -3.63 -12.34
C PHE A 167 -8.87 -3.83 -10.83
N ALA A 168 -9.46 -4.87 -10.24
CA ALA A 168 -9.29 -5.17 -8.82
C ALA A 168 -7.89 -5.70 -8.46
N ASN A 169 -7.17 -6.22 -9.43
CA ASN A 169 -5.83 -6.80 -9.24
C ASN A 169 -4.72 -6.00 -9.94
N ASP A 170 -5.02 -4.84 -10.55
CA ASP A 170 -4.04 -4.00 -11.24
C ASP A 170 -3.08 -3.31 -10.25
N PRO A 171 -1.76 -3.57 -10.31
CA PRO A 171 -0.79 -2.92 -9.43
C PRO A 171 -0.81 -1.39 -9.48
N ALA A 172 -1.27 -0.79 -10.58
CA ALA A 172 -1.41 0.67 -10.68
C ALA A 172 -2.49 1.23 -9.72
N ASN A 173 -3.42 0.39 -9.27
CA ASN A 173 -4.47 0.75 -8.33
C ASN A 173 -4.25 0.15 -6.92
N LEU A 174 -3.13 -0.53 -6.68
CA LEU A 174 -2.86 -1.25 -5.44
C LEU A 174 -1.64 -0.71 -4.71
N LEU A 175 -1.70 -0.65 -3.38
CA LEU A 175 -0.61 -0.18 -2.53
C LEU A 175 -0.62 -0.88 -1.18
N ALA A 176 0.54 -1.33 -0.70
CA ALA A 176 0.71 -1.76 0.68
C ALA A 176 0.67 -0.54 1.61
N VAL A 177 -0.23 -0.56 2.58
CA VAL A 177 -0.46 0.55 3.52
C VAL A 177 -0.71 0.06 4.93
N GLN A 178 -0.60 0.97 5.89
CA GLN A 178 -0.96 0.73 7.29
C GLN A 178 -2.45 0.33 7.41
N GLY A 179 -2.72 -0.78 8.11
CA GLY A 179 -4.04 -1.41 8.11
C GLY A 179 -5.17 -0.56 8.74
N GLN A 180 -4.91 0.17 9.81
CA GLN A 180 -5.88 1.09 10.42
C GLN A 180 -6.20 2.28 9.50
N ALA A 181 -5.20 2.86 8.83
CA ALA A 181 -5.37 3.96 7.88
C ALA A 181 -6.25 3.52 6.70
N ASN A 182 -6.06 2.30 6.21
CA ASN A 182 -6.94 1.71 5.20
C ASN A 182 -8.39 1.54 5.69
N GLN A 183 -8.57 1.03 6.91
CA GLN A 183 -9.90 0.88 7.52
C GLN A 183 -10.60 2.23 7.70
N ASP A 184 -9.87 3.25 8.19
CA ASP A 184 -10.37 4.61 8.38
C ASP A 184 -10.79 5.25 7.05
N LYS A 185 -10.02 5.03 5.98
CA LYS A 185 -10.40 5.42 4.60
C LYS A 185 -11.73 4.80 4.20
N GLY A 186 -11.92 3.51 4.48
CA GLY A 186 -13.19 2.81 4.25
C GLY A 186 -14.37 3.43 4.99
N ILE A 187 -14.20 3.77 6.28
CA ILE A 187 -15.24 4.39 7.12
C ILE A 187 -15.58 5.80 6.63
N ARG A 188 -14.58 6.65 6.33
CA ARG A 188 -14.79 8.00 5.81
C ARG A 188 -15.58 7.97 4.50
N ARG A 189 -15.31 7.00 3.64
CA ARG A 189 -16.10 6.80 2.41
C ARG A 189 -17.57 6.47 2.68
N ARG A 190 -17.87 5.64 3.71
CA ARG A 190 -19.26 5.35 4.12
C ARG A 190 -19.97 6.54 4.79
N ARG A 191 -19.25 7.36 5.56
CA ARG A 191 -19.84 8.50 6.30
C ARG A 191 -20.37 9.63 5.41
N SER A 192 -19.95 9.70 4.15
CA SER A 192 -20.53 10.62 3.16
C SER A 192 -22.03 10.37 2.84
N GLY A 193 -22.61 9.27 3.33
CA GLY A 193 -24.04 8.92 3.20
C GLY A 193 -24.91 9.17 4.45
N CYS A 194 -24.41 9.82 5.51
CA CYS A 194 -25.27 10.19 6.64
C CYS A 194 -26.19 11.35 6.23
N ARG A 195 -27.43 11.02 5.84
CA ARG A 195 -28.49 11.99 5.59
C ARG A 195 -28.71 12.83 6.86
N PRO A 196 -28.73 14.18 6.81
CA PRO A 196 -29.15 14.97 7.95
C PRO A 196 -30.58 14.54 8.32
N THR A 197 -30.78 14.16 9.58
CA THR A 197 -32.13 13.99 10.12
C THR A 197 -32.86 15.34 9.97
N PRO A 198 -34.08 15.40 9.41
CA PRO A 198 -34.83 16.64 9.40
C PRO A 198 -35.00 17.12 10.85
N PRO A 199 -34.90 18.44 11.11
CA PRO A 199 -35.12 18.96 12.45
C PRO A 199 -36.53 18.57 12.90
N SER A 200 -36.63 17.96 14.07
CA SER A 200 -37.92 17.72 14.73
C SER A 200 -38.59 19.09 14.97
N PRO A 201 -39.90 19.26 14.72
CA PRO A 201 -40.56 20.57 14.77
C PRO A 201 -40.72 21.15 16.19
N ALA A 202 -39.98 20.66 17.18
CA ALA A 202 -40.07 21.12 18.55
C ALA A 202 -38.70 21.08 19.25
N SER A 203 -37.90 22.12 19.09
CA SER A 203 -37.00 22.63 20.15
C SER A 203 -36.35 23.94 19.74
N THR A 204 -36.27 24.83 20.71
CA THR A 204 -35.88 26.24 20.66
C THR A 204 -34.40 26.48 20.28
N PRO A 205 -34.05 27.71 19.84
CA PRO A 205 -32.72 28.01 19.33
C PRO A 205 -31.82 28.43 20.50
N TYR A 206 -31.11 27.48 21.10
CA TYR A 206 -29.79 27.64 21.74
C TYR A 206 -29.53 26.40 22.61
N SER A 207 -28.83 25.40 22.07
CA SER A 207 -28.01 24.49 22.89
C SER A 207 -27.04 23.66 22.04
N SER A 208 -25.76 24.01 22.16
CA SER A 208 -24.56 23.15 22.12
C SER A 208 -24.32 22.12 20.99
N SER A 209 -23.16 22.26 20.34
CA SER A 209 -22.34 21.15 19.77
C SER A 209 -22.18 19.97 20.75
N PRO A 210 -21.74 18.75 20.35
CA PRO A 210 -21.09 18.37 19.08
C PRO A 210 -21.62 17.09 18.39
N CYS A 211 -21.31 16.94 17.10
CA CYS A 211 -21.23 15.63 16.44
C CYS A 211 -20.03 14.82 16.96
N CYS A 212 -20.09 14.39 18.22
CA CYS A 212 -19.29 13.32 18.80
C CYS A 212 -19.91 12.92 20.14
N ALA A 213 -20.95 12.08 20.12
CA ALA A 213 -21.33 11.29 21.27
C ALA A 213 -22.19 10.08 20.84
N ALA A 214 -21.85 8.93 21.43
CA ALA A 214 -22.66 7.72 21.55
C ALA A 214 -22.84 6.82 20.31
N THR A 215 -21.99 5.80 20.25
CA THR A 215 -22.40 4.40 20.46
C THR A 215 -23.82 4.04 19.99
N ARG A 216 -23.91 3.45 18.79
CA ARG A 216 -24.72 2.24 18.50
C ARG A 216 -24.57 1.90 17.01
N CYS A 217 -23.59 1.03 16.72
CA CYS A 217 -23.80 0.02 15.70
C CYS A 217 -24.81 -0.98 16.26
N ARG A 218 -25.89 -1.24 15.53
CA ARG A 218 -26.55 -2.55 15.49
C ARG A 218 -26.58 -2.97 14.03
#